data_AF-A0A2I4ALN9-F1
#
_entry.id   AF-A0A2I4ALN9-F1
#
_cell.length_a   1.000
_cell.length_b   1.000
_cell.length_c   1.000
_cell.angle_alpha   90.00
_cell.angle_beta   90.00
_cell.angle_gamma   90.00
#
_symmetry.space_group_name_H-M   'P 1'
#
loop_
_entity.id
_entity.type
_entity.pdbx_description
1 polymer ?
#
loop_
_entity_poly.entity_id
_entity_poly.type
_entity_poly.pdbx_seq_one_letter_code
_entity_poly.pdbx_strand_id
1 'polypeptide(L)'
;MAHWFHRNPLKATAPVSFNFYGVAGSPSANKICNDLRTTRARLLDMFTDSTCSAEIMKSATDAYFSLLQGFIVSLDGTTQENKMRFIQNFKWTDTLQGNIPSSQQDAVFELASMAFNVAIWYTKFASRLAGKEK
;
A
#
# COMPACT_ATOMS: atom_id res chain seq x y z
N MET A 1 -15.96 8.77 -29.36
CA MET A 1 -16.99 8.38 -28.37
C MET A 1 -16.27 8.16 -27.05
N ALA A 2 -16.44 9.06 -26.09
CA ALA A 2 -15.91 8.88 -24.75
C ALA A 2 -16.65 7.75 -24.01
N HIS A 3 -15.94 6.96 -23.21
CA HIS A 3 -16.56 5.94 -22.35
C HIS A 3 -16.67 6.46 -20.92
N TRP A 4 -17.85 6.29 -20.32
CA TRP A 4 -18.09 6.61 -18.91
C TRP A 4 -18.06 5.35 -18.06
N PHE A 5 -17.39 5.43 -16.92
CA PHE A 5 -17.38 4.35 -15.95
C PHE A 5 -17.54 4.87 -14.52
N HIS A 6 -18.44 4.26 -13.75
CA HIS A 6 -18.60 4.52 -12.31
C HIS A 6 -17.31 4.20 -11.54
N ARG A 7 -16.99 5.00 -10.51
CA ARG A 7 -15.81 4.79 -9.66
C ARG A 7 -16.16 5.07 -8.20
N ASN A 8 -16.04 4.06 -7.35
CA ASN A 8 -16.06 4.27 -5.90
C ASN A 8 -14.81 5.07 -5.44
N PRO A 9 -14.82 5.68 -4.25
CA PRO A 9 -13.66 6.34 -3.67
C PRO A 9 -12.46 5.38 -3.52
N LEU A 10 -11.25 5.95 -3.47
CA LEU A 10 -10.07 5.20 -3.01
C LEU A 10 -10.22 4.87 -1.53
N LYS A 11 -9.57 3.80 -1.08
CA LYS A 11 -9.41 3.52 0.34
C LYS A 11 -8.43 4.54 0.94
N ALA A 12 -8.68 4.99 2.17
CA ALA A 12 -7.81 5.84 2.95
C ALA A 12 -7.21 5.04 4.12
N THR A 13 -6.03 5.42 4.60
CA THR A 13 -5.32 4.71 5.67
C THR A 13 -4.73 5.66 6.69
N ALA A 14 -4.54 5.16 7.92
CA ALA A 14 -3.77 5.89 8.92
C ALA A 14 -2.27 5.97 8.52
N PRO A 15 -1.56 7.05 8.89
CA PRO A 15 -0.10 7.08 8.78
C PRO A 15 0.54 5.98 9.64
N VAL A 16 1.62 5.38 9.12
CA VAL A 16 2.39 4.33 9.81
C VAL A 16 3.85 4.76 9.86
N SER A 17 4.40 4.90 11.06
CA SER A 17 5.78 5.37 11.26
C SER A 17 6.83 4.26 11.12
N PHE A 18 6.43 2.99 11.27
CA PHE A 18 7.33 1.83 11.39
C PHE A 18 8.40 2.00 12.49
N ASN A 19 8.11 2.79 13.53
CA ASN A 19 8.98 2.91 14.69
C ASN A 19 8.63 1.85 15.73
N PHE A 20 9.49 0.84 15.85
CA PHE A 20 9.34 -0.25 16.83
C PHE A 20 10.20 -0.06 18.08
N TYR A 21 10.73 1.14 18.31
CA TYR A 21 11.54 1.49 19.48
C TYR A 21 12.66 0.47 19.72
N GLY A 22 12.81 -0.05 20.94
CA GLY A 22 13.86 -1.00 21.31
C GLY A 22 13.82 -2.34 20.56
N VAL A 23 12.73 -2.66 19.85
CA VAL A 23 12.64 -3.88 19.02
C VAL A 23 13.53 -3.76 17.78
N ALA A 24 13.62 -2.57 17.19
CA ALA A 24 14.48 -2.29 16.04
C ALA A 24 15.81 -1.64 16.49
N GLY A 25 16.58 -2.35 17.30
CA GLY A 25 17.78 -1.80 17.94
C GLY A 25 19.00 -1.62 17.03
N SER A 26 19.08 -2.31 15.89
CA SER A 26 20.26 -2.25 15.01
C SER A 26 20.16 -1.12 13.97
N PRO A 27 21.30 -0.56 13.51
CA PRO A 27 21.31 0.44 12.44
C PRO A 27 20.61 -0.06 11.15
N SER A 28 20.82 -1.32 10.79
CA SER A 28 20.19 -1.94 9.61
C SER A 28 18.68 -2.10 9.76
N ALA A 29 18.20 -2.49 10.94
CA ALA A 29 16.76 -2.58 11.21
C ALA A 29 16.09 -1.20 11.14
N ASN A 30 16.73 -0.18 11.73
CA ASN A 30 16.27 1.20 11.64
C ASN A 30 16.23 1.72 10.20
N LYS A 31 17.23 1.37 9.38
CA LYS A 31 17.22 1.72 7.96
C LYS A 31 16.03 1.11 7.23
N ILE A 32 15.77 -0.19 7.40
CA ILE A 32 14.62 -0.86 6.74
C ILE A 32 13.28 -0.26 7.21
N CYS A 33 13.15 0.09 8.49
CA CYS A 33 11.95 0.77 9.00
C CYS A 33 11.74 2.14 8.35
N ASN A 34 12.82 2.91 8.15
CA ASN A 34 12.76 4.18 7.45
C ASN A 34 12.43 4.02 5.96
N ASP A 35 13.01 3.01 5.31
CA ASP A 35 12.73 2.70 3.90
C ASP A 35 11.26 2.27 3.72
N LEU A 36 10.72 1.43 4.62
CA LEU A 36 9.30 1.06 4.67
C LEU A 36 8.39 2.29 4.79
N ARG A 37 8.69 3.19 5.74
CA ARG A 37 7.93 4.43 5.94
C ARG A 37 7.92 5.28 4.67
N THR A 38 9.09 5.47 4.06
CA THR A 38 9.28 6.37 2.93
C THR A 38 8.64 5.82 1.65
N THR A 39 8.85 4.53 1.37
CA THR A 39 8.25 3.87 0.20
C THR A 39 6.72 3.78 0.32
N ARG A 40 6.19 3.51 1.53
CA ARG A 40 4.74 3.54 1.78
C ARG A 40 4.14 4.92 1.51
N ALA A 41 4.75 5.97 2.08
CA ALA A 41 4.30 7.35 1.87
C ALA A 41 4.33 7.72 0.38
N ARG A 42 5.44 7.38 -0.31
CA ARG A 42 5.56 7.62 -1.74
C ARG A 42 4.46 6.94 -2.55
N LEU A 43 4.14 5.68 -2.27
CA LEU A 43 3.07 4.97 -2.96
C LEU A 43 1.69 5.62 -2.71
N LEU A 44 1.41 6.04 -1.47
CA LEU A 44 0.17 6.72 -1.13
C LEU A 44 0.01 8.05 -1.88
N ASP A 45 1.08 8.83 -2.02
CA ASP A 45 1.07 10.09 -2.77
C ASP A 45 0.71 9.86 -4.25
N MET A 46 1.20 8.76 -4.85
CA MET A 46 0.92 8.41 -6.25
C MET A 46 -0.56 8.15 -6.55
N PHE A 47 -1.37 7.82 -5.54
CA PHE A 47 -2.80 7.61 -5.77
C PHE A 47 -3.56 8.88 -6.14
N THR A 48 -3.05 10.04 -5.74
CA THR A 48 -3.71 11.34 -5.98
C THR A 48 -2.92 12.27 -6.91
N ASP A 49 -1.68 11.89 -7.25
CA ASP A 49 -0.87 12.58 -8.24
C ASP A 49 -1.46 12.42 -9.65
N SER A 50 -1.89 13.54 -10.23
CA SER A 50 -2.49 13.58 -11.57
C SER A 50 -1.49 13.24 -12.68
N THR A 51 -0.20 13.40 -12.42
CA THR A 51 0.90 13.12 -13.37
C THR A 51 1.40 11.67 -13.29
N CYS A 52 0.92 10.89 -12.30
CA CYS A 52 1.31 9.50 -12.14
C CYS A 52 0.93 8.66 -13.38
N SER A 53 1.93 7.97 -13.93
CA SER A 53 1.78 6.99 -15.02
C SER A 53 1.73 5.56 -14.47
N ALA A 54 1.36 4.60 -15.32
CA ALA A 54 1.34 3.18 -14.94
C ALA A 54 2.72 2.68 -14.51
N GLU A 55 3.78 3.15 -15.19
CA GLU A 55 5.17 2.83 -14.89
C GLU A 55 5.57 3.36 -13.50
N ILE A 56 5.25 4.62 -13.20
CA ILE A 56 5.53 5.24 -11.90
C ILE A 56 4.80 4.49 -10.78
N MET A 57 3.51 4.17 -10.99
CA MET A 57 2.70 3.41 -10.03
C MET A 57 3.30 2.02 -9.77
N LYS A 58 3.70 1.31 -10.83
CA LYS A 58 4.36 0.01 -10.71
C LYS A 58 5.65 0.11 -9.91
N SER A 59 6.53 1.06 -10.23
CA SER A 59 7.81 1.22 -9.51
C SER A 59 7.60 1.54 -8.02
N ALA A 60 6.64 2.41 -7.68
CA ALA A 60 6.31 2.70 -6.29
C ALA A 60 5.71 1.49 -5.55
N THR A 61 4.89 0.71 -6.26
CA THR A 61 4.28 -0.52 -5.74
C THR A 61 5.35 -1.58 -5.43
N ASP A 62 6.23 -1.85 -6.39
CA ASP A 62 7.31 -2.83 -6.24
C ASP A 62 8.26 -2.45 -5.09
N ALA A 63 8.60 -1.16 -4.98
CA ALA A 63 9.47 -0.65 -3.92
C ALA A 63 8.87 -0.86 -2.51
N TYR A 64 7.58 -0.61 -2.33
CA TYR A 64 6.94 -0.81 -1.02
C TYR A 64 6.67 -2.29 -0.74
N PHE A 65 6.11 -3.03 -1.71
CA PHE A 65 5.72 -4.43 -1.50
C PHE A 65 6.92 -5.34 -1.29
N SER A 66 8.04 -5.12 -1.99
CA SER A 66 9.27 -5.91 -1.75
C SER A 66 9.76 -5.79 -0.30
N LEU A 67 9.65 -4.62 0.33
CA LEU A 67 9.99 -4.43 1.74
C LEU A 67 8.93 -5.02 2.69
N LEU A 68 7.63 -4.80 2.41
CA LEU A 68 6.54 -5.32 3.24
C LEU A 68 6.51 -6.84 3.29
N GLN A 69 6.91 -7.52 2.20
CA GLN A 69 7.04 -8.97 2.18
C GLN A 69 8.02 -9.51 3.23
N GLY A 70 8.98 -8.70 3.69
CA GLY A 70 9.85 -9.03 4.82
C GLY A 70 9.12 -9.20 6.16
N PHE A 71 7.86 -8.75 6.26
CA PHE A 71 6.99 -9.05 7.41
C PHE A 71 6.13 -10.30 7.21
N ILE A 72 6.06 -10.85 5.99
CA ILE A 72 5.08 -11.88 5.63
C ILE A 72 5.78 -13.20 5.33
N VAL A 73 6.76 -13.17 4.43
CA VAL A 73 7.44 -14.35 3.90
C VAL A 73 8.60 -14.75 4.80
N SER A 74 8.75 -16.06 5.04
CA SER A 74 9.93 -16.57 5.74
C SER A 74 11.18 -16.50 4.86
N LEU A 75 12.31 -16.08 5.45
CA LEU A 75 13.59 -15.96 4.75
C LEU A 75 14.28 -17.32 4.53
N ASP A 76 13.92 -18.34 5.32
CA ASP A 76 14.52 -19.68 5.28
C ASP A 76 13.81 -20.64 4.31
N GLY A 77 12.81 -20.17 3.57
CA GLY A 77 12.04 -20.97 2.62
C GLY A 77 11.07 -21.96 3.29
N THR A 78 10.88 -21.89 4.61
CA THR A 78 9.86 -22.67 5.29
C THR A 78 8.46 -22.11 5.02
N THR A 79 7.44 -22.93 5.24
CA THR A 79 6.02 -22.53 5.15
C THR A 79 5.54 -21.77 6.39
N GLN A 80 6.44 -21.47 7.34
CA GLN A 80 6.07 -20.76 8.57
C GLN A 80 5.85 -19.28 8.28
N GLU A 81 4.93 -18.68 9.01
CA GLU A 81 4.70 -17.24 8.95
C GLU A 81 5.89 -16.49 9.54
N ASN A 82 6.26 -15.38 8.91
CA ASN A 82 7.30 -14.53 9.46
C ASN A 82 6.86 -13.94 10.81
N LYS A 83 7.74 -14.00 11.81
CA LYS A 83 7.48 -13.51 13.18
C LYS A 83 7.05 -12.04 13.23
N MET A 84 7.38 -11.27 12.19
CA MET A 84 7.05 -9.85 12.07
C MET A 84 5.65 -9.59 11.53
N ARG A 85 4.90 -10.61 11.09
CA ARG A 85 3.57 -10.45 10.47
C ARG A 85 2.61 -9.63 11.31
N PHE A 86 2.62 -9.86 12.62
CA PHE A 86 1.70 -9.23 13.57
C PHE A 86 2.34 -8.06 14.34
N ILE A 87 3.45 -7.49 13.87
CA ILE A 87 4.15 -6.42 14.62
C ILE A 87 3.42 -5.07 14.54
N GLN A 88 2.71 -4.79 13.45
CA GLN A 88 2.15 -3.47 13.15
C GLN A 88 0.65 -3.54 12.96
N ASN A 89 -0.08 -2.63 13.61
CA ASN A 89 -1.50 -2.41 13.36
C ASN A 89 -1.71 -1.46 12.18
N PHE A 90 -2.52 -1.89 11.22
CA PHE A 90 -2.88 -1.11 10.04
C PHE A 90 -4.37 -0.80 10.06
N LYS A 91 -4.74 0.38 9.55
CA LYS A 91 -6.12 0.87 9.54
C LYS A 91 -6.47 1.38 8.15
N TRP A 92 -7.59 0.92 7.60
CA TRP A 92 -8.06 1.28 6.26
C TRP A 92 -9.56 1.52 6.23
N THR A 93 -10.01 2.49 5.43
CA THR A 93 -11.43 2.61 5.04
C THR A 93 -11.75 1.68 3.87
N ASP A 94 -13.04 1.49 3.57
CA ASP A 94 -13.52 0.67 2.46
C ASP A 94 -14.34 1.48 1.46
N THR A 95 -14.32 1.06 0.20
CA THR A 95 -14.91 1.81 -0.93
C THR A 95 -16.42 1.99 -0.84
N LEU A 96 -17.09 1.16 -0.02
CA LEU A 96 -18.55 1.17 0.18
C LEU A 96 -18.97 1.63 1.58
N GLN A 97 -18.02 1.90 2.49
CA GLN A 97 -18.31 2.19 3.90
C GLN A 97 -18.02 3.64 4.29
N GLY A 98 -17.82 4.52 3.30
CA GLY A 98 -17.49 5.92 3.52
C GLY A 98 -16.24 6.08 4.38
N ASN A 99 -16.39 6.73 5.53
CA ASN A 99 -15.29 7.06 6.44
C ASN A 99 -15.14 6.07 7.61
N ILE A 100 -15.88 4.96 7.63
CA ILE A 100 -15.78 3.95 8.70
C ILE A 100 -14.56 3.05 8.41
N PRO A 101 -13.51 3.06 9.25
CA PRO A 101 -12.33 2.25 9.01
C PRO A 101 -12.41 0.89 9.71
N SER A 102 -11.73 -0.10 9.13
CA SER A 102 -11.38 -1.37 9.76
C SER A 102 -9.89 -1.39 10.12
N SER A 103 -9.50 -2.10 11.19
CA SER A 103 -8.10 -2.23 11.61
C SER A 103 -7.74 -3.67 11.91
N GLN A 104 -6.56 -4.09 11.47
CA GLN A 104 -5.99 -5.39 11.83
C GLN A 104 -4.49 -5.25 12.07
N GLN A 105 -4.01 -5.98 13.07
CA GLN A 105 -2.58 -6.12 13.36
C GLN A 105 -1.98 -7.26 12.54
N ASP A 106 -2.02 -7.12 11.22
CA ASP A 106 -1.55 -8.13 10.27
C ASP A 106 -0.97 -7.47 9.01
N ALA A 107 0.28 -7.77 8.66
CA ALA A 107 0.94 -7.29 7.45
C ALA A 107 0.28 -7.80 6.16
N VAL A 108 -0.39 -8.95 6.18
CA VAL A 108 -1.18 -9.45 5.03
C VAL A 108 -2.39 -8.56 4.78
N PHE A 109 -3.02 -8.05 5.85
CA PHE A 109 -4.12 -7.09 5.74
C PHE A 109 -3.66 -5.76 5.10
N GLU A 110 -2.46 -5.27 5.44
CA GLU A 110 -1.86 -4.11 4.77
C GLU A 110 -1.59 -4.39 3.28
N LEU A 111 -0.96 -5.53 2.97
CA LEU A 111 -0.64 -5.91 1.59
C LEU A 111 -1.91 -5.96 0.74
N ALA A 112 -2.94 -6.66 1.21
CA ALA A 112 -4.21 -6.78 0.51
C ALA A 112 -4.91 -5.42 0.36
N SER A 113 -4.95 -4.60 1.42
CA SER A 113 -5.62 -3.29 1.40
C SER A 113 -4.93 -2.31 0.45
N MET A 114 -3.59 -2.26 0.48
CA MET A 114 -2.80 -1.41 -0.41
C MET A 114 -2.89 -1.90 -1.87
N ALA A 115 -2.78 -3.21 -2.11
CA ALA A 115 -2.89 -3.79 -3.45
C ALA A 115 -4.28 -3.55 -4.06
N PHE A 116 -5.34 -3.63 -3.23
CA PHE A 116 -6.69 -3.26 -3.64
C PHE A 116 -6.75 -1.79 -4.07
N ASN A 117 -6.09 -0.89 -3.33
CA ASN A 117 -6.05 0.53 -3.68
C ASN A 117 -5.25 0.80 -4.97
N VAL A 118 -4.16 0.07 -5.20
CA VAL A 118 -3.43 0.06 -6.49
C VAL A 118 -4.35 -0.38 -7.63
N ALA A 119 -5.12 -1.46 -7.44
CA ALA A 119 -6.09 -1.89 -8.44
C ALA A 119 -7.15 -0.82 -8.73
N ILE A 120 -7.74 -0.20 -7.69
CA ILE A 120 -8.69 0.92 -7.87
C ILE A 120 -8.03 2.05 -8.67
N TRP A 121 -6.78 2.40 -8.36
CA TRP A 121 -6.06 3.44 -9.09
C TRP A 121 -5.97 3.11 -10.59
N TYR A 122 -5.63 1.87 -10.97
CA TYR A 122 -5.63 1.47 -12.38
C TYR A 122 -7.00 1.61 -13.03
N THR A 123 -8.10 1.29 -12.33
CA THR A 123 -9.45 1.51 -12.87
C THR A 123 -9.72 3.00 -13.10
N LYS A 124 -9.30 3.88 -12.17
CA LYS A 124 -9.46 5.34 -12.26
C LYS A 124 -8.61 5.94 -13.38
N PHE A 125 -7.36 5.48 -13.50
CA PHE A 125 -6.44 5.84 -14.58
C PHE A 125 -7.04 5.49 -15.94
N ALA A 126 -7.55 4.26 -16.11
CA ALA A 126 -8.19 3.82 -17.34
C ALA A 126 -9.46 4.63 -17.66
N SER A 127 -10.33 4.92 -16.68
CA SER A 127 -11.52 5.78 -16.94
C SER A 127 -11.15 7.18 -17.39
N ARG A 128 -10.08 7.76 -16.81
CA ARG A 128 -9.63 9.09 -17.20
C ARG A 128 -9.14 9.11 -18.65
N LEU A 129 -8.44 8.07 -19.09
CA LEU A 129 -8.02 7.93 -20.49
C LEU A 129 -9.22 7.73 -21.43
N ALA A 130 -10.17 6.88 -21.04
CA ALA A 130 -11.33 6.56 -21.86
C ALA A 130 -12.36 7.70 -21.98
N GLY A 131 -12.39 8.61 -21.00
CA GLY A 131 -13.22 9.81 -21.02
C GLY A 131 -12.65 10.97 -21.84
N LYS A 132 -11.39 10.90 -22.27
CA LYS A 132 -10.82 11.89 -23.19
C LYS A 132 -11.33 11.61 -24.60
N GLU A 133 -12.07 12.54 -25.19
CA GLU A 133 -12.27 12.53 -26.64
C GLU A 133 -10.95 12.91 -27.32
N LYS A 134 -10.66 12.25 -28.46
CA LYS A 134 -9.53 12.63 -29.32
C LYS A 134 -9.79 13.96 -29.98
#